data_AF-A0A502JW71-F1
#
_entry.id   AF-A0A502JW71-F1
#
_cell.length_a   1.000
_cell.length_b   1.000
_cell.length_c   1.000
_cell.angle_alpha   90.00
_cell.angle_beta   90.00
_cell.angle_gamma   90.00
#
_symmetry.space_group_name_H-M   'P 1'
#
loop_
_entity.id
_entity.type
_entity.pdbx_description
1 polymer ?
#
loop_
_entity_poly.entity_id
_entity_poly.type
_entity_poly.pdbx_seq_one_letter_code
_entity_poly.pdbx_strand_id
1 'polypeptide(L)'
;MTTSTPGNLSVKPKANGDTEITLNKDLKGLDSISIGSGPSVVSITENGLNNGGRRITNVAAGVKPTDAANVAQVNAVENRLNNKIAKLDKKLRGGIANAVAVANIPQVTIPGANMVAVGTGNYKGQSALAVGYSRASDNNRVIIKMSASATTQGDYSVGGGIGYQW
;
A
#
# COMPACT_ATOMS: atom_id res chain seq x y z
N MET A 1 66.25 2.35 -10.31
CA MET A 1 65.90 3.28 -9.20
C MET A 1 64.38 3.40 -9.21
N THR A 2 63.67 2.78 -8.26
CA THR A 2 62.20 2.84 -8.19
C THR A 2 61.82 4.04 -7.33
N THR A 3 61.26 5.09 -7.93
CA THR A 3 60.67 6.20 -7.16
C THR A 3 59.25 5.79 -6.76
N SER A 4 59.11 5.12 -5.60
CA SER A 4 57.79 4.97 -4.97
C SER A 4 57.44 6.30 -4.30
N THR A 5 56.86 7.22 -5.05
CA THR A 5 56.17 8.36 -4.43
C THR A 5 54.96 7.80 -3.66
N PRO A 6 54.58 8.32 -2.49
CA PRO A 6 53.40 7.89 -1.74
C PRO A 6 52.09 8.37 -2.40
N GLY A 7 51.99 8.22 -3.72
CA GLY A 7 50.80 8.51 -4.52
C GLY A 7 49.98 7.24 -4.79
N ASN A 8 48.78 7.42 -5.36
CA ASN A 8 47.86 6.34 -5.71
C ASN A 8 48.33 5.42 -6.86
N LEU A 9 49.47 5.75 -7.49
CA LEU A 9 50.06 5.06 -8.63
C LEU A 9 51.52 4.69 -8.33
N SER A 10 51.89 3.48 -8.71
CA SER A 10 53.28 3.01 -8.74
C SER A 10 53.70 2.77 -10.19
N VAL A 11 54.92 3.18 -10.53
CA VAL A 11 55.49 2.99 -11.87
C VAL A 11 56.79 2.21 -11.75
N LYS A 12 56.90 1.10 -12.49
CA LYS A 12 58.09 0.24 -12.52
C LYS A 12 58.52 -0.02 -13.97
N PRO A 13 59.74 0.36 -14.37
CA PRO A 13 60.28 -0.06 -15.66
C PRO A 13 60.54 -1.58 -15.66
N LYS A 14 60.20 -2.26 -16.74
CA LYS A 14 60.48 -3.68 -17.00
C LYS A 14 61.77 -3.83 -17.79
N ALA A 15 62.40 -5.00 -17.67
CA ALA A 15 63.69 -5.30 -18.31
C ALA A 15 63.64 -5.30 -19.85
N ASN A 16 62.45 -5.46 -20.44
CA ASN A 16 62.23 -5.43 -21.88
C ASN A 16 61.99 -4.02 -22.45
N GLY A 17 62.07 -2.98 -21.61
CA GLY A 17 61.79 -1.59 -21.99
C GLY A 17 60.35 -1.13 -21.75
N ASP A 18 59.43 -2.02 -21.36
CA ASP A 18 58.06 -1.64 -21.02
C ASP A 18 57.97 -0.91 -19.68
N THR A 19 56.88 -0.19 -19.46
CA THR A 19 56.55 0.39 -18.15
C THR A 19 55.34 -0.31 -17.56
N GLU A 20 55.47 -0.78 -16.32
CA GLU A 20 54.35 -1.25 -15.51
C GLU A 20 53.80 -0.09 -14.68
N ILE A 21 52.50 0.16 -14.82
CA ILE A 21 51.77 1.11 -13.98
C ILE A 21 50.77 0.31 -13.16
N THR A 22 50.76 0.50 -11.85
CA THR A 22 49.87 -0.21 -10.92
C THR A 22 49.16 0.78 -10.01
N LEU A 23 47.86 0.58 -9.82
CA LEU A 23 47.07 1.29 -8.81
C LEU A 23 47.25 0.65 -7.45
N ASN A 24 47.30 1.48 -6.41
CA ASN A 24 47.24 0.97 -5.05
C ASN A 24 45.88 0.31 -4.79
N LYS A 25 45.86 -0.70 -3.92
CA LYS A 25 44.62 -1.36 -3.48
C LYS A 25 43.61 -0.34 -2.94
N ASP A 26 44.09 0.58 -2.11
CA ASP A 26 43.30 1.68 -1.55
C ASP A 26 43.76 2.99 -2.18
N LEU A 27 42.83 3.76 -2.72
CA LEU A 27 43.08 5.10 -3.24
C LEU A 27 42.69 6.12 -2.17
N LYS A 28 43.62 7.01 -1.81
CA LYS A 28 43.44 8.00 -0.74
C LYS A 28 43.55 9.42 -1.28
N GLY A 29 42.89 10.36 -0.61
CA GLY A 29 42.94 11.79 -0.96
C GLY A 29 42.37 12.13 -2.34
N LEU A 30 41.33 11.40 -2.78
CA LEU A 30 40.62 11.70 -4.02
C LEU A 30 39.46 12.67 -3.72
N ASP A 31 39.38 13.76 -4.48
CA ASP A 31 38.21 14.68 -4.41
C ASP A 31 37.01 14.11 -5.19
N SER A 32 37.27 13.42 -6.30
CA SER A 32 36.23 12.76 -7.08
C SER A 32 36.76 11.63 -7.98
N ILE A 33 35.84 10.76 -8.40
CA ILE A 33 36.03 9.80 -9.50
C ILE A 33 34.94 10.10 -10.52
N SER A 34 35.29 10.24 -11.80
CA SER A 34 34.33 10.45 -12.88
C SER A 34 34.64 9.55 -14.07
N ILE A 35 33.61 8.92 -14.64
CA ILE A 35 33.71 8.05 -15.81
C ILE A 35 32.76 8.58 -16.89
N GLY A 36 33.33 8.93 -18.04
CA GLY A 36 32.62 9.60 -19.13
C GLY A 36 32.50 11.11 -18.90
N SER A 37 31.65 11.76 -19.69
CA SER A 37 31.43 13.21 -19.65
C SER A 37 29.98 13.56 -20.00
N GLY A 38 29.58 14.81 -19.73
CA GLY A 38 28.24 15.30 -20.03
C GLY A 38 27.15 14.76 -19.08
N PRO A 39 25.87 14.79 -19.51
CA PRO A 39 24.72 14.49 -18.65
C PRO A 39 24.70 13.07 -18.07
N SER A 40 25.38 12.12 -18.72
CA SER A 40 25.42 10.71 -18.33
C SER A 40 26.76 10.33 -17.69
N VAL A 41 27.44 11.26 -17.03
CA VAL A 41 28.66 10.96 -16.26
C VAL A 41 28.32 10.06 -15.06
N VAL A 42 29.15 9.05 -14.81
CA VAL A 42 29.12 8.29 -13.55
C VAL A 42 30.14 8.95 -12.61
N SER A 43 29.74 9.35 -11.41
CA SER A 43 30.65 10.02 -10.49
C SER A 43 30.48 9.62 -9.02
N ILE A 44 31.58 9.73 -8.28
CA ILE A 44 31.64 9.66 -6.82
C ILE A 44 32.30 10.97 -6.36
N THR A 45 31.59 11.74 -5.54
CA THR A 45 32.06 13.02 -4.97
C THR A 45 31.69 13.08 -3.48
N GLU A 46 32.05 14.18 -2.80
CA GLU A 46 31.61 14.46 -1.42
C GLU A 46 30.08 14.41 -1.23
N ASN A 47 29.32 14.65 -2.31
CA ASN A 47 27.85 14.66 -2.30
C ASN A 47 27.24 13.27 -2.55
N GLY A 48 28.05 12.25 -2.81
CA GLY A 48 27.61 10.86 -2.99
C GLY A 48 27.89 10.29 -4.38
N LEU A 49 27.07 9.31 -4.78
CA LEU A 49 27.22 8.54 -6.03
C LEU A 49 26.16 8.94 -7.05
N ASN A 50 26.59 9.22 -8.28
CA ASN A 50 25.72 9.39 -9.44
C ASN A 50 26.01 8.28 -10.47
N ASN A 51 25.00 7.50 -10.86
CA ASN A 51 25.14 6.43 -11.86
C ASN A 51 24.89 6.90 -13.32
N GLY A 52 24.74 8.21 -13.53
CA GLY A 52 24.55 8.82 -14.85
C GLY A 52 23.33 8.29 -15.59
N GLY A 53 22.22 8.07 -14.88
CA GLY A 53 20.95 7.57 -15.46
C GLY A 53 20.95 6.10 -15.89
N ARG A 54 22.00 5.33 -15.59
CA ARG A 54 22.08 3.91 -15.95
C ARG A 54 21.33 3.03 -14.96
N ARG A 55 20.98 1.81 -15.39
CA ARG A 55 20.42 0.80 -14.48
C ARG A 55 21.50 0.28 -13.53
N ILE A 56 21.11 0.08 -12.28
CA ILE A 56 21.90 -0.68 -11.29
C ILE A 56 21.30 -2.09 -11.25
N THR A 57 22.11 -3.11 -11.52
CA THR A 57 21.67 -4.52 -11.60
C THR A 57 22.36 -5.36 -10.54
N ASN A 58 21.85 -6.56 -10.28
CA ASN A 58 22.35 -7.48 -9.24
C ASN A 58 22.34 -6.88 -7.82
N VAL A 59 21.35 -6.02 -7.53
CA VAL A 59 21.11 -5.48 -6.19
C VAL A 59 20.34 -6.51 -5.38
N ALA A 60 20.98 -7.08 -4.36
CA ALA A 60 20.32 -7.96 -3.39
C ALA A 60 19.18 -7.22 -2.68
N ALA A 61 18.21 -7.97 -2.13
CA ALA A 61 17.14 -7.35 -1.37
C ALA A 61 17.72 -6.64 -0.13
N GLY A 62 17.31 -5.39 0.10
CA GLY A 62 17.71 -4.64 1.28
C GLY A 62 17.17 -5.28 2.56
N VAL A 63 17.98 -5.30 3.62
CA VAL A 63 17.66 -5.92 4.92
C VAL A 63 17.54 -4.87 6.01
N LYS A 64 18.38 -3.83 5.98
CA LYS A 64 18.38 -2.72 6.93
C LYS A 64 17.64 -1.50 6.36
N PRO A 65 17.16 -0.58 7.22
CA PRO A 65 16.46 0.62 6.77
C PRO A 65 17.27 1.55 5.86
N THR A 66 18.59 1.45 5.88
CA THR A 66 19.51 2.25 5.06
C THR A 66 19.95 1.55 3.77
N ASP A 67 19.50 0.32 3.53
CA ASP A 67 19.83 -0.42 2.31
C ASP A 67 18.95 0.06 1.16
N ALA A 68 19.48 0.05 -0.05
CA ALA A 68 18.67 0.28 -1.24
C ALA A 68 17.65 -0.85 -1.43
N ALA A 69 16.39 -0.50 -1.63
CA ALA A 69 15.38 -1.46 -2.04
C ALA A 69 15.53 -1.80 -3.53
N ASN A 70 15.42 -3.08 -3.88
CA ASN A 70 15.37 -3.48 -5.28
C ASN A 70 13.92 -3.49 -5.80
N VAL A 71 13.76 -3.57 -7.12
CA VAL A 71 12.44 -3.51 -7.79
C VAL A 71 11.50 -4.64 -7.34
N ALA A 72 12.04 -5.82 -6.99
CA ALA A 72 11.22 -6.93 -6.50
C ALA A 72 10.52 -6.60 -5.17
N GLN A 73 11.20 -5.89 -4.26
CA GLN A 73 10.60 -5.43 -3.00
C GLN A 73 9.50 -4.40 -3.24
N VAL A 74 9.70 -3.47 -4.19
CA VAL A 74 8.69 -2.46 -4.56
C VAL A 74 7.45 -3.13 -5.15
N ASN A 75 7.61 -4.03 -6.12
CA ASN A 75 6.50 -4.76 -6.74
C ASN A 75 5.71 -5.60 -5.73
N ALA A 76 6.37 -6.19 -4.73
CA ALA A 76 5.71 -6.93 -3.66
C ALA A 76 4.79 -6.02 -2.80
N VAL A 77 5.24 -4.80 -2.51
CA VAL A 77 4.44 -3.79 -1.80
C VAL A 77 3.27 -3.34 -2.65
N GLU A 78 3.50 -3.04 -3.94
CA GLU A 78 2.46 -2.63 -4.89
C GLU A 78 1.35 -3.68 -5.00
N ASN A 79 1.71 -4.95 -5.20
CA ASN A 79 0.76 -6.05 -5.27
C ASN A 79 -0.05 -6.20 -3.97
N ARG A 80 0.59 -6.06 -2.81
CA ARG A 80 -0.09 -6.09 -1.51
C ARG A 80 -1.09 -4.94 -1.38
N LEU A 81 -0.74 -3.74 -1.84
CA LEU A 81 -1.62 -2.57 -1.82
C LEU A 81 -2.81 -2.74 -2.77
N ASN A 82 -2.57 -3.18 -4.00
CA ASN A 82 -3.63 -3.44 -4.99
C ASN A 82 -4.66 -4.45 -4.45
N ASN A 83 -4.19 -5.53 -3.83
CA ASN A 83 -5.07 -6.52 -3.19
C ASN A 83 -5.88 -5.95 -2.01
N LYS A 84 -5.25 -5.10 -1.17
CA LYS A 84 -5.94 -4.43 -0.07
C LYS A 84 -7.01 -3.47 -0.58
N ILE A 85 -6.71 -2.67 -1.60
CA ILE A 85 -7.63 -1.71 -2.21
C ILE A 85 -8.82 -2.43 -2.84
N ALA A 86 -8.58 -3.50 -3.61
CA ALA A 86 -9.65 -4.31 -4.21
C ALA A 86 -10.56 -4.93 -3.13
N LYS A 87 -9.99 -5.40 -2.02
CA LYS A 87 -10.76 -5.93 -0.88
C LYS A 87 -11.56 -4.83 -0.18
N LEU A 88 -10.98 -3.65 0.01
CA LEU A 88 -11.65 -2.50 0.62
C LEU A 88 -12.84 -2.04 -0.23
N ASP A 89 -12.66 -1.90 -1.55
CA ASP A 89 -13.72 -1.55 -2.48
C ASP A 89 -14.90 -2.54 -2.41
N LYS A 90 -14.63 -3.85 -2.40
CA LYS A 90 -15.69 -4.86 -2.20
C LYS A 90 -16.40 -4.71 -0.85
N LYS A 91 -15.67 -4.48 0.24
CA LYS A 91 -16.27 -4.26 1.57
C LYS A 91 -17.15 -3.01 1.61
N LEU A 92 -16.70 -1.90 1.02
CA LEU A 92 -17.47 -0.66 0.94
C LEU A 92 -18.75 -0.86 0.13
N ARG A 93 -18.66 -1.53 -1.02
CA ARG A 93 -19.85 -1.90 -1.82
C ARG A 93 -20.81 -2.79 -1.03
N GLY A 94 -20.28 -3.76 -0.29
CA GLY A 94 -21.05 -4.57 0.65
C GLY A 94 -21.76 -3.74 1.73
N GLY A 95 -21.07 -2.75 2.30
CA GLY A 95 -21.64 -1.81 3.27
C GLY A 95 -22.75 -0.94 2.70
N ILE A 96 -22.66 -0.52 1.43
CA ILE A 96 -23.74 0.21 0.76
C ILE A 96 -24.92 -0.73 0.51
N ALA A 97 -24.67 -1.95 0.02
CA ALA A 97 -25.72 -2.96 -0.16
C ALA A 97 -26.43 -3.28 1.18
N ASN A 98 -25.69 -3.29 2.29
CA ASN A 98 -26.21 -3.43 3.63
C ASN A 98 -27.19 -2.31 4.01
N ALA A 99 -26.80 -1.05 3.78
CA ALA A 99 -27.67 0.09 4.04
C ALA A 99 -28.95 0.03 3.18
N VAL A 100 -28.83 -0.35 1.90
CA VAL A 100 -30.00 -0.58 1.03
C VAL A 100 -30.89 -1.69 1.57
N ALA A 101 -30.32 -2.79 2.06
CA ALA A 101 -31.07 -3.90 2.63
C ALA A 101 -31.88 -3.47 3.86
N VAL A 102 -31.24 -2.74 4.79
CA VAL A 102 -31.88 -2.25 6.02
C VAL A 102 -32.96 -1.21 5.72
N ALA A 103 -32.71 -0.32 4.76
CA ALA A 103 -33.67 0.72 4.35
C ALA A 103 -34.96 0.14 3.78
N ASN A 104 -34.87 -0.98 3.05
CA ASN A 104 -36.02 -1.66 2.45
C ASN A 104 -36.75 -2.61 3.41
N ILE A 105 -36.39 -2.69 4.70
CA ILE A 105 -37.14 -3.48 5.69
C ILE A 105 -38.47 -2.77 5.99
N PRO A 106 -39.63 -3.40 5.73
CA PRO A 106 -40.94 -2.88 6.12
C PRO A 106 -41.04 -2.57 7.62
N GLN A 107 -41.81 -1.53 7.95
CA GLN A 107 -42.07 -1.11 9.33
C GLN A 107 -43.52 -1.43 9.70
N VAL A 108 -43.75 -1.75 10.97
CA VAL A 108 -45.10 -1.97 11.51
C VAL A 108 -45.96 -0.71 11.40
N THR A 109 -47.22 -0.89 11.01
CA THR A 109 -48.23 0.18 10.86
C THR A 109 -49.48 -0.04 11.73
N ILE A 110 -49.59 -1.19 12.40
CA ILE A 110 -50.76 -1.56 13.22
C ILE A 110 -50.47 -1.23 14.69
N PRO A 111 -51.35 -0.48 15.39
CA PRO A 111 -51.18 -0.16 16.81
C PRO A 111 -51.03 -1.41 17.68
N GLY A 112 -50.10 -1.38 18.65
CA GLY A 112 -49.80 -2.49 19.56
C GLY A 112 -49.14 -3.72 18.92
N ALA A 113 -49.01 -3.77 17.59
CA ALA A 113 -48.47 -4.93 16.87
C ALA A 113 -46.94 -4.97 16.85
N ASN A 114 -46.42 -6.19 16.68
CA ASN A 114 -45.00 -6.46 16.46
C ASN A 114 -44.83 -6.95 15.02
N MET A 115 -43.73 -6.57 14.37
CA MET A 115 -43.39 -7.02 13.02
C MET A 115 -41.94 -7.49 12.98
N VAL A 116 -41.72 -8.65 12.38
CA VAL A 116 -40.40 -9.11 11.93
C VAL A 116 -40.42 -9.12 10.41
N ALA A 117 -39.40 -8.54 9.80
CA ALA A 117 -39.29 -8.46 8.35
C ALA A 117 -37.85 -8.66 7.88
N VAL A 118 -37.70 -8.99 6.61
CA VAL A 118 -36.41 -9.20 5.95
C VAL A 118 -36.28 -8.20 4.81
N GLY A 119 -35.07 -7.68 4.62
CA GLY A 119 -34.70 -6.78 3.53
C GLY A 119 -33.46 -7.31 2.81
N THR A 120 -33.36 -7.02 1.52
CA THR A 120 -32.19 -7.37 0.70
C THR A 120 -31.71 -6.13 -0.03
N GLY A 121 -30.41 -6.06 -0.29
CA GLY A 121 -29.81 -4.94 -0.98
C GLY A 121 -28.69 -5.42 -1.89
N ASN A 122 -28.57 -4.79 -3.05
CA ASN A 122 -27.49 -5.02 -4.00
C ASN A 122 -26.87 -3.69 -4.41
N TYR A 123 -25.54 -3.65 -4.48
CA TYR A 123 -24.82 -2.51 -5.01
C TYR A 123 -23.54 -2.96 -5.72
N LYS A 124 -23.42 -2.63 -7.02
CA LYS A 124 -22.23 -2.90 -7.86
C LYS A 124 -21.64 -4.32 -7.69
N GLY A 125 -22.51 -5.33 -7.70
CA GLY A 125 -22.12 -6.75 -7.62
C GLY A 125 -21.87 -7.28 -6.21
N GLN A 126 -22.19 -6.51 -5.15
CA GLN A 126 -22.21 -6.98 -3.77
C GLN A 126 -23.64 -7.00 -3.25
N SER A 127 -23.99 -8.02 -2.48
CA SER A 127 -25.32 -8.17 -1.90
C SER A 127 -25.27 -8.21 -0.37
N ALA A 128 -26.38 -7.86 0.26
CA ALA A 128 -26.58 -7.93 1.70
C ALA A 128 -27.99 -8.40 2.05
N LEU A 129 -28.10 -9.07 3.19
CA LEU A 129 -29.34 -9.54 3.78
C LEU A 129 -29.51 -8.90 5.15
N ALA A 130 -30.69 -8.36 5.42
CA ALA A 130 -31.02 -7.69 6.66
C ALA A 130 -32.31 -8.24 7.25
N VAL A 131 -32.36 -8.37 8.58
CA VAL A 131 -33.56 -8.71 9.34
C VAL A 131 -33.86 -7.54 10.27
N GLY A 132 -35.12 -7.19 10.41
CA GLY A 132 -35.55 -6.13 11.30
C GLY A 132 -36.76 -6.51 12.12
N TYR A 133 -36.85 -5.87 13.28
CA TYR A 133 -37.95 -5.95 14.21
C TYR A 133 -38.50 -4.55 14.41
N SER A 134 -39.82 -4.39 14.46
CA SER A 134 -40.46 -3.13 14.81
C SER A 134 -41.72 -3.34 15.63
N ARG A 135 -42.03 -2.37 16.51
CA ARG A 135 -43.23 -2.37 17.35
C ARG A 135 -43.85 -0.99 17.41
N ALA A 136 -45.17 -0.91 17.23
CA ALA A 136 -45.96 0.28 17.51
C ALA A 136 -46.56 0.19 18.92
N SER A 137 -46.57 1.31 19.62
CA SER A 137 -47.33 1.47 20.88
C SER A 137 -48.83 1.29 20.64
N ASP A 138 -49.57 0.97 21.71
CA ASP A 138 -51.01 0.69 21.63
C ASP A 138 -51.83 1.90 21.16
N ASN A 139 -51.31 3.11 21.38
CA ASN A 139 -51.90 4.36 20.90
C ASN A 139 -51.28 4.87 19.58
N ASN A 140 -50.42 4.06 18.93
CA ASN A 140 -49.70 4.36 17.69
C ASN A 140 -48.87 5.67 17.71
N ARG A 141 -48.57 6.23 18.88
CA ARG A 141 -47.80 7.48 18.96
C ARG A 141 -46.30 7.24 18.92
N VAL A 142 -45.84 6.12 19.46
CA VAL A 142 -44.43 5.71 19.45
C VAL A 142 -44.24 4.47 18.57
N ILE A 143 -43.23 4.49 17.71
CA ILE A 143 -42.76 3.31 16.95
C ILE A 143 -41.26 3.11 17.19
N ILE A 144 -40.86 1.87 17.49
CA ILE A 144 -39.46 1.46 17.57
C ILE A 144 -39.11 0.53 16.41
N LYS A 145 -37.89 0.64 15.88
CA LYS A 145 -37.34 -0.24 14.84
C LYS A 145 -35.92 -0.63 15.21
N MET A 146 -35.59 -1.90 15.02
CA MET A 146 -34.26 -2.47 15.16
C MET A 146 -33.95 -3.30 13.91
N SER A 147 -32.70 -3.39 13.55
CA SER A 147 -32.23 -4.15 12.39
C SER A 147 -30.84 -4.72 12.61
N ALA A 148 -30.61 -5.89 12.04
CA ALA A 148 -29.32 -6.55 11.96
C ALA A 148 -29.13 -7.06 10.53
N SER A 149 -27.90 -7.08 10.03
CA SER A 149 -27.67 -7.50 8.65
C SER A 149 -26.26 -8.00 8.41
N ALA A 150 -26.11 -8.76 7.33
CA ALA A 150 -24.87 -9.39 6.89
C ALA A 150 -24.65 -9.15 5.40
N THR A 151 -23.39 -9.00 5.01
CA THR A 151 -22.98 -8.81 3.61
C THR A 151 -22.33 -10.05 3.03
N THR A 152 -22.33 -10.17 1.71
CA THR A 152 -21.58 -11.21 0.97
C THR A 152 -20.07 -11.21 1.24
N GLN A 153 -19.52 -10.12 1.79
CA GLN A 153 -18.12 -10.00 2.21
C GLN A 153 -17.85 -10.48 3.64
N GLY A 154 -18.87 -10.93 4.36
CA GLY A 154 -18.77 -11.41 5.75
C GLY A 154 -18.75 -10.30 6.81
N ASP A 155 -19.09 -9.06 6.44
CA ASP A 155 -19.25 -7.96 7.39
C ASP A 155 -20.69 -7.88 7.91
N TYR A 156 -20.88 -7.54 9.18
CA TYR A 156 -22.17 -7.46 9.87
C TYR A 156 -22.44 -6.04 10.38
N SER A 157 -23.71 -5.65 10.47
CA SER A 157 -24.13 -4.37 11.06
C SER A 157 -25.40 -4.54 11.89
N VAL A 158 -25.57 -3.66 12.88
CA VAL A 158 -26.78 -3.55 13.71
C VAL A 158 -27.14 -2.08 13.88
N GLY A 159 -28.42 -1.78 13.99
CA GLY A 159 -28.91 -0.41 14.18
C GLY A 159 -30.36 -0.38 14.63
N GLY A 160 -30.81 0.77 15.13
CA GLY A 160 -32.18 0.97 15.55
C GLY A 160 -32.56 2.44 15.67
N GLY A 161 -33.85 2.70 15.84
CA GLY A 161 -34.42 4.04 15.95
C GLY A 161 -35.79 4.04 16.61
N ILE A 162 -36.22 5.22 17.03
CA ILE A 162 -37.52 5.49 17.64
C ILE A 162 -38.15 6.70 16.95
N GLY A 163 -39.45 6.66 16.70
CA GLY A 163 -40.24 7.76 16.17
C GLY A 163 -41.43 8.07 17.06
N TYR A 164 -41.77 9.35 17.20
CA TYR A 164 -42.98 9.84 17.85
C TYR A 164 -43.83 10.64 16.86
N GLN A 165 -45.13 10.36 16.79
CA GLN A 165 -46.09 11.08 15.95
C GLN A 165 -47.28 11.55 16.80
N TRP A 166 -47.80 12.74 16.49
CA TRP A 166 -48.92 13.40 17.18
C TRP A 166 -50.06 13.75 16.23
#